data_AF-A1UTJ7-F1
#
_entry.id   AF-A1UTJ7-F1
#
_cell.length_a   1.000
_cell.length_b   1.000
_cell.length_c   1.000
_cell.angle_alpha   90.00
_cell.angle_beta   90.00
_cell.angle_gamma   90.00
#
_symmetry.space_group_name_H-M   'P 1'
#
loop_
_entity.id
_entity.type
_entity.pdbx_description
1 polymer ?
#
loop_
_entity_poly.entity_id
_entity_poly.type
_entity_poly.pdbx_seq_one_letter_code
_entity_poly.pdbx_strand_id
1 'polypeptide(L)'
;MKIKIMREKIISYQQRLQKIQIGKFNAPSSNKLFNELREETKELAATLATQIALKEGKNSPINALTQNSKSKNDLASRIREKISYAQKTPL
;
A
#
# COMPACT_ATOMS: atom_id res chain seq x y z
N MET A 1 0.92 21.99 -0.63
CA MET A 1 0.78 20.83 -1.56
C MET A 1 0.35 19.54 -0.85
N LYS A 2 1.06 19.05 0.19
CA LYS A 2 0.71 17.81 0.93
C LYS A 2 -0.72 17.77 1.50
N ILE A 3 -1.20 18.85 2.12
CA ILE A 3 -2.55 18.93 2.71
C ILE A 3 -3.65 18.82 1.65
N LYS A 4 -3.44 19.40 0.46
CA LYS A 4 -4.39 19.33 -0.66
C LYS A 4 -4.55 17.88 -1.14
N ILE A 5 -3.43 17.19 -1.33
CA ILE A 5 -3.40 15.77 -1.73
C ILE A 5 -4.07 14.87 -0.69
N MET A 6 -3.87 15.13 0.61
CA MET A 6 -4.54 14.38 1.67
C MET A 6 -6.06 14.60 1.67
N ARG A 7 -6.51 15.84 1.49
CA ARG A 7 -7.95 16.15 1.38
C ARG A 7 -8.59 15.49 0.16
N GLU A 8 -7.92 15.50 -0.99
CA GLU A 8 -8.37 14.81 -2.20
C GLU A 8 -8.48 13.30 -1.99
N LYS A 9 -7.51 12.68 -1.29
CA LYS A 9 -7.59 11.27 -0.90
C LYS A 9 -8.78 11.00 0.03
N ILE A 10 -9.01 11.84 1.03
CA ILE A 10 -10.15 11.70 1.96
C ILE A 10 -11.50 11.79 1.21
N ILE A 11 -11.66 12.76 0.30
CA ILE A 11 -12.88 12.91 -0.51
C ILE A 11 -13.09 11.67 -1.39
N SER A 12 -12.03 11.18 -2.03
CA SER A 12 -12.07 9.95 -2.83
C SER A 12 -12.53 8.75 -1.99
N TYR A 13 -12.01 8.59 -0.77
CA TYR A 13 -12.44 7.53 0.14
C TYR A 13 -13.90 7.67 0.58
N GLN A 14 -14.36 8.87 0.91
CA GLN A 14 -15.75 9.12 1.30
C GLN A 14 -16.72 8.77 0.15
N GLN A 15 -16.42 9.19 -1.08
CA GLN A 15 -17.21 8.85 -2.25
C GLN A 15 -17.26 7.34 -2.51
N ARG A 16 -16.16 6.62 -2.25
CA ARG A 16 -16.09 5.16 -2.39
C ARG A 16 -16.91 4.45 -1.32
N LEU A 17 -16.81 4.86 -0.05
CA LEU A 17 -17.62 4.33 1.05
C LEU A 17 -19.12 4.49 0.78
N GLN A 18 -19.52 5.64 0.22
CA GLN A 18 -20.90 5.87 -0.17
C GLN A 18 -21.37 4.91 -1.27
N LYS A 19 -20.52 4.57 -2.25
CA LYS A 19 -20.82 3.57 -3.28
C LYS A 19 -20.98 2.15 -2.70
N ILE A 20 -20.21 1.81 -1.66
CA ILE A 20 -20.34 0.54 -0.92
C ILE A 20 -21.69 0.47 -0.21
N GLN A 21 -22.04 1.52 0.55
CA GLN A 21 -23.24 1.55 1.38
C GLN A 21 -24.54 1.50 0.57
N ILE A 22 -24.55 2.05 -0.64
CA ILE A 22 -25.76 2.14 -1.48
C ILE A 22 -26.08 0.80 -2.19
N GLY A 23 -25.27 -0.27 -2.01
CA GLY A 23 -25.57 -1.58 -2.59
C GLY A 23 -25.56 -1.61 -4.13
N LYS A 24 -25.05 -0.54 -4.79
CA LYS A 24 -24.88 -0.43 -6.25
C LYS A 24 -23.71 -1.29 -6.76
N PHE A 25 -23.65 -2.52 -6.29
CA PHE A 25 -22.69 -3.52 -6.72
C PHE A 25 -23.27 -4.35 -7.85
N ASN A 26 -23.28 -3.77 -9.04
CA ASN A 26 -23.35 -4.59 -10.24
C ASN A 26 -22.04 -5.41 -10.28
N ALA A 27 -22.08 -6.68 -10.69
CA ALA A 27 -20.92 -7.59 -10.64
C ALA A 27 -19.58 -7.04 -11.18
N PRO A 28 -19.53 -6.13 -12.18
CA PRO A 28 -18.28 -5.49 -12.60
C PRO A 28 -17.77 -4.42 -11.62
N SER A 29 -18.66 -3.65 -10.98
CA SER A 29 -18.28 -2.58 -10.05
C SER A 29 -17.81 -3.13 -8.70
N SER A 30 -18.29 -4.30 -8.29
CA SER A 30 -17.78 -5.01 -7.11
C SER A 30 -16.35 -5.47 -7.32
N ASN A 31 -16.02 -6.11 -8.45
CA ASN A 31 -14.66 -6.55 -8.75
C ASN A 31 -13.66 -5.39 -8.80
N LYS A 32 -14.05 -4.25 -9.41
CA LYS A 32 -13.21 -3.05 -9.42
C LYS A 32 -12.91 -2.56 -8.00
N LEU A 33 -13.94 -2.47 -7.16
CA LEU A 33 -13.76 -1.99 -5.79
C LEU A 33 -12.97 -2.96 -4.92
N PHE A 34 -13.19 -4.27 -5.04
CA PHE A 34 -12.39 -5.28 -4.36
C PHE A 34 -10.91 -5.20 -4.75
N ASN A 35 -10.62 -4.98 -6.04
CA ASN A 35 -9.25 -4.78 -6.50
C ASN A 35 -8.65 -3.49 -5.92
N GLU A 36 -9.38 -2.39 -5.90
CA GLU A 36 -8.91 -1.13 -5.29
C GLU A 36 -8.60 -1.31 -3.79
N LEU A 37 -9.51 -1.91 -3.01
CA LEU A 37 -9.30 -2.20 -1.59
C LEU A 37 -8.11 -3.14 -1.35
N ARG A 38 -7.95 -4.15 -2.21
CA ARG A 38 -6.81 -5.06 -2.17
C ARG A 38 -5.50 -4.31 -2.40
N GLU A 39 -5.44 -3.40 -3.37
CA GLU A 39 -4.24 -2.61 -3.65
C GLU A 39 -3.90 -1.65 -2.51
N GLU A 40 -4.90 -1.00 -1.90
CA GLU A 40 -4.70 -0.15 -0.72
C GLU A 40 -4.21 -0.94 0.49
N THR A 41 -4.76 -2.15 0.71
CA THR A 41 -4.31 -3.04 1.79
C THR A 41 -2.87 -3.48 1.57
N LYS A 42 -2.48 -3.81 0.33
CA LYS A 42 -1.09 -4.12 -0.01
C LYS A 42 -0.18 -2.92 0.25
N GLU A 43 -0.60 -1.71 -0.09
CA GLU A 43 0.19 -0.50 0.11
C GLU A 43 0.40 -0.19 1.61
N LEU A 44 -0.64 -0.38 2.42
CA LEU A 44 -0.56 -0.24 3.87
C LEU A 44 0.35 -1.30 4.48
N ALA A 45 0.16 -2.57 4.12
CA ALA A 45 0.99 -3.68 4.58
C ALA A 45 2.47 -3.46 4.20
N ALA A 46 2.72 -2.99 2.98
CA ALA A 46 4.08 -2.69 2.53
C ALA A 46 4.72 -1.59 3.37
N THR A 47 3.98 -0.52 3.66
CA THR A 47 4.45 0.60 4.47
C THR A 47 4.79 0.18 5.90
N LEU A 48 3.92 -0.62 6.54
CA LEU A 48 4.16 -1.14 7.89
C LEU A 48 5.37 -2.08 7.91
N ALA A 49 5.47 -3.00 6.96
CA ALA A 49 6.61 -3.91 6.84
C ALA A 49 7.93 -3.15 6.63
N THR A 50 7.94 -2.09 5.82
CA THR A 50 9.10 -1.21 5.66
C THR A 50 9.50 -0.57 6.98
N GLN A 51 8.56 -0.02 7.77
CA GLN A 51 8.87 0.61 9.05
C GLN A 51 9.49 -0.39 10.04
N ILE A 52 8.95 -1.61 10.10
CA ILE A 52 9.50 -2.70 10.92
C ILE A 52 10.92 -3.05 10.45
N ALA A 53 11.11 -3.28 9.15
CA ALA A 53 12.41 -3.64 8.58
C ALA A 53 13.48 -2.56 8.79
N LEU A 54 13.11 -1.27 8.75
CA LEU A 54 14.02 -0.17 9.03
C LEU A 54 14.38 -0.10 10.52
N LYS A 55 13.43 -0.34 11.42
CA LYS A 55 13.67 -0.37 12.87
C LYS A 55 14.54 -1.55 13.31
N GLU A 56 14.30 -2.72 12.74
CA GLU A 56 15.05 -3.95 13.01
C GLU A 56 16.39 -4.02 12.27
N GLY A 57 16.58 -3.18 11.25
CA GLY A 57 17.81 -3.10 10.48
C GLY A 57 18.00 -4.25 9.49
N LYS A 58 19.22 -4.36 8.94
CA LYS A 58 19.55 -5.23 7.80
C LYS A 58 19.26 -6.72 8.05
N ASN A 59 19.30 -7.16 9.30
CA ASN A 59 19.08 -8.56 9.69
C ASN A 59 17.60 -8.89 9.96
N SER A 60 16.69 -7.95 9.73
CA SER A 60 15.25 -8.21 9.84
C SER A 60 14.82 -9.37 8.93
N PRO A 61 13.98 -10.30 9.43
CA PRO A 61 13.35 -11.32 8.59
C PRO A 61 12.63 -10.73 7.37
N ILE A 62 12.07 -9.51 7.49
CA ILE A 62 11.43 -8.81 6.37
C ILE A 62 12.46 -8.41 5.31
N ASN A 63 13.65 -7.97 5.70
CA ASN A 63 14.74 -7.68 4.76
C ASN A 63 15.19 -8.95 4.04
N ALA A 64 15.35 -10.07 4.77
CA ALA A 64 15.70 -11.35 4.15
C ALA A 64 14.63 -11.83 3.14
N LEU A 65 13.35 -11.80 3.54
CA LEU A 65 12.23 -12.19 2.68
C LEU A 65 12.12 -11.30 1.43
N THR A 66 12.29 -10.00 1.59
CA THR A 66 12.16 -9.04 0.49
C THR A 66 13.33 -9.11 -0.48
N GLN A 67 14.54 -9.48 -0.06
CA GLN A 67 15.68 -9.70 -0.97
C GLN A 67 15.52 -10.99 -1.78
N ASN A 68 14.89 -12.02 -1.19
CA ASN A 68 14.72 -13.32 -1.84
C ASN A 68 13.58 -13.36 -2.88
N SER A 69 12.69 -12.37 -2.92
CA SER A 69 11.63 -12.34 -3.94
C SER A 69 12.19 -12.04 -5.34
N LYS A 70 11.82 -12.88 -6.31
CA LYS A 70 12.13 -12.71 -7.74
C LYS A 70 11.04 -11.98 -8.51
N SER A 71 9.85 -11.82 -7.93
CA SER A 71 8.75 -11.12 -8.58
C SER A 71 8.96 -9.60 -8.49
N LYS A 72 8.62 -8.88 -9.57
CA LYS A 72 8.64 -7.41 -9.59
C LYS A 72 7.30 -6.80 -9.17
N ASN A 73 6.24 -7.59 -9.13
CA ASN A 73 4.86 -7.11 -8.95
C ASN A 73 4.20 -7.64 -7.66
N ASP A 74 4.97 -8.26 -6.76
CA ASP A 74 4.44 -8.79 -5.51
C ASP A 74 4.56 -7.77 -4.36
N LEU A 75 4.11 -8.17 -3.18
CA LEU A 75 4.20 -7.32 -2.00
C LEU A 75 5.66 -7.10 -1.58
N ALA A 76 6.53 -8.09 -1.79
CA ALA A 76 7.93 -8.03 -1.41
C ALA A 76 8.72 -7.02 -2.23
N SER A 77 8.45 -6.92 -3.55
CA SER A 77 9.05 -5.88 -4.41
C SER A 77 8.64 -4.47 -3.98
N ARG A 78 7.35 -4.27 -3.66
CA ARG A 78 6.86 -2.99 -3.12
C ARG A 78 7.52 -2.59 -1.81
N ILE A 79 7.71 -3.54 -0.89
CA ILE A 79 8.42 -3.27 0.38
C ILE A 79 9.87 -2.88 0.09
N ARG A 80 10.55 -3.59 -0.83
CA ARG A 80 11.94 -3.30 -1.23
C ARG A 80 12.10 -1.90 -1.83
N GLU A 81 11.19 -1.50 -2.71
CA GLU A 81 11.16 -0.15 -3.30
C GLU A 81 10.99 0.92 -2.21
N LYS A 82 10.06 0.71 -1.27
CA LYS A 82 9.83 1.64 -0.16
C LYS A 82 11.03 1.74 0.78
N ILE A 83 11.70 0.63 1.09
CA ILE A 83 12.93 0.62 1.88
C ILE A 83 14.02 1.43 1.15
N SER A 84 14.20 1.20 -0.16
CA SER A 84 15.18 1.94 -0.96
C SER A 84 14.89 3.44 -0.98
N TYR A 85 13.63 3.83 -1.12
CA TYR A 85 13.21 5.23 -1.09
C TYR A 85 13.46 5.87 0.29
N ALA A 86 13.07 5.19 1.38
CA ALA A 86 13.26 5.68 2.74
C ALA A 86 14.74 5.81 3.14
N GLN A 87 15.63 5.01 2.57
CA GLN A 87 17.08 5.15 2.77
C GLN A 87 17.67 6.32 1.97
N LYS A 88 17.13 6.62 0.78
CA LYS A 88 17.58 7.74 -0.08
C LYS A 88 17.06 9.09 0.38
N THR A 89 15.92 9.11 1.06
CA THR A 89 15.32 10.32 1.61
C THR A 89 15.07 10.06 3.09
N PRO A 90 16.05 10.37 3.96
CA PRO A 90 15.82 10.33 5.40
C PRO A 90 14.65 11.27 5.68
N LEU A 91 13.63 10.76 6.39
CA LEU A 91 12.52 11.58 6.86
C LEU A 91 13.01 12.73 7.73
#